data_AF-A0A512BHC4-F1
#
_entry.id   AF-A0A512BHC4-F1
#
_cell.length_a   1.000
_cell.length_b   1.000
_cell.length_c   1.000
_cell.angle_alpha   90.00
_cell.angle_beta   90.00
_cell.angle_gamma   90.00
#
_symmetry.space_group_name_H-M   'P 1'
#
loop_
_entity.id
_entity.type
_entity.pdbx_description
1 polymer ?
#
loop_
_entity_poly.entity_id
_entity_poly.type
_entity_poly.pdbx_seq_one_letter_code
_entity_poly.pdbx_strand_id
1 'polypeptide(L)' 'MFLYRAVDKAGDTVDFLLTKRRNKLAAHKFLLKAISNNGCPKVINIDKSGANREAIRTYNTRRFKENKN' A
#
# COMPACT_ATOMS: atom_id res chain seq x y z
N MET A 1 -7.72 -16.95 -3.45
CA MET A 1 -7.76 -15.94 -2.36
C MET A 1 -6.37 -15.33 -2.25
N PHE A 2 -6.25 -14.03 -2.00
CA PHE A 2 -4.98 -13.31 -1.94
C PHE A 2 -4.89 -12.52 -0.65
N LEU A 3 -3.73 -12.61 0.01
CA LEU A 3 -3.42 -11.88 1.23
C LEU A 3 -2.45 -10.74 0.89
N TYR A 4 -2.88 -9.51 1.15
CA TYR A 4 -1.98 -8.38 1.27
C TYR A 4 -1.61 -8.21 2.74
N ARG A 5 -0.32 -7.99 3.01
CA ARG A 5 0.22 -7.85 4.36
C ARG A 5 1.22 -6.71 4.39
N ALA A 6 1.18 -5.90 5.45
CA ALA A 6 2.14 -4.87 5.75
C ALA A 6 2.92 -5.34 6.98
N VAL A 7 4.24 -5.24 6.90
CA VAL A 7 5.15 -5.53 8.00
C VAL A 7 5.99 -4.31 8.28
N ASP A 8 6.30 -4.08 9.55
CA ASP A 8 7.21 -3.02 9.94
C ASP A 8 8.68 -3.47 9.84
N LYS A 9 9.59 -2.61 10.32
CA LYS A 9 11.04 -2.87 10.30
C LYS A 9 11.49 -3.97 11.28
N ALA A 10 10.70 -4.25 12.33
CA ALA A 10 10.99 -5.32 13.29
C ALA A 10 10.50 -6.68 12.77
N GLY A 11 9.71 -6.68 11.69
CA GLY A 11 9.11 -7.87 11.11
C GLY A 11 7.69 -8.13 11.59
N ASP A 12 7.13 -7.22 12.40
CA ASP A 12 5.80 -7.36 12.94
C ASP A 12 4.75 -7.04 11.89
N THR A 13 3.70 -7.85 11.83
CA THR A 13 2.58 -7.60 10.93
C THR A 13 1.71 -6.49 11.51
N VAL A 14 1.65 -5.37 10.79
CA VAL A 14 0.91 -4.17 11.23
C VAL A 14 -0.43 -4.01 10.52
N ASP A 15 -0.61 -4.67 9.37
CA ASP A 15 -1.91 -4.69 8.71
C ASP A 15 -2.05 -5.85 7.71
N PHE A 16 -3.29 -6.22 7.41
CA PHE A 16 -3.62 -7.19 6.38
C PHE A 16 -4.95 -6.93 5.67
N LEU A 17 -5.07 -7.45 4.45
CA LEU A 17 -6.31 -7.46 3.67
C LEU A 17 -6.42 -8.75 2.87
N LEU A 18 -7.51 -9.49 3.09
CA LEU A 18 -7.88 -10.66 2.29
C LEU A 18 -8.80 -10.24 1.15
N THR A 19 -8.45 -10.65 -0.08
CA THR A 19 -9.26 -10.38 -1.26
C THR A 19 -9.46 -11.64 -2.10
N LYS A 20 -10.56 -11.68 -2.85
CA LYS A 20 -10.82 -12.77 -3.80
C LYS A 20 -9.90 -12.71 -5.03
N ARG A 21 -9.40 -11.51 -5.40
CA ARG A 21 -8.60 -11.27 -6.63
C ARG A 21 -7.39 -10.39 -6.36
N ARG A 22 -6.26 -10.71 -7.01
CA ARG A 22 -5.05 -9.87 -7.04
C ARG A 22 -5.18 -8.86 -8.18
N ASN A 23 -5.53 -7.62 -7.87
CA ASN A 23 -5.62 -6.55 -8.86
C ASN A 23 -5.11 -5.21 -8.29
N LYS A 24 -4.90 -4.24 -9.18
CA LYS A 24 -4.39 -2.89 -8.83
C LYS A 24 -5.28 -2.20 -7.79
N LEU A 25 -6.61 -2.38 -7.88
CA LEU A 25 -7.55 -1.78 -6.93
C LEU A 25 -7.40 -2.35 -5.51
N ALA A 26 -7.23 -3.66 -5.38
CA ALA A 26 -6.98 -4.31 -4.09
C ALA A 26 -5.67 -3.83 -3.47
N ALA A 27 -4.59 -3.74 -4.25
CA ALA A 27 -3.29 -3.23 -3.78
C ALA A 27 -3.39 -1.77 -3.33
N HIS A 28 -4.10 -0.92 -4.09
CA HIS A 28 -4.29 0.49 -3.73
C HIS A 28 -5.15 0.67 -2.49
N LYS A 29 -6.27 -0.07 -2.38
CA LYS A 29 -7.10 -0.07 -1.16
C LYS A 29 -6.30 -0.50 0.06
N PHE A 30 -5.48 -1.56 -0.08
CA PHE A 30 -4.63 -2.00 1.01
C PHE A 30 -3.59 -0.97 1.41
N LEU A 31 -2.92 -0.34 0.44
CA LEU A 31 -1.93 0.71 0.70
C LEU A 31 -2.52 1.88 1.50
N LEU A 32 -3.69 2.37 1.09
CA LEU A 32 -4.39 3.45 1.79
C LEU A 32 -4.76 3.05 3.22
N LYS A 33 -5.30 1.83 3.40
CA LYS A 33 -5.66 1.30 4.71
C LYS A 33 -4.44 1.21 5.63
N ALA A 34 -3.34 0.61 5.15
CA ALA A 34 -2.14 0.42 5.94
C ALA A 34 -1.51 1.76 6.37
N ILE A 35 -1.47 2.74 5.47
CA ILE A 35 -0.96 4.10 5.78
C ILE A 35 -1.89 4.83 6.75
N SER A 36 -3.21 4.73 6.56
CA SER A 36 -4.19 5.37 7.46
C SER A 36 -4.11 4.81 8.88
N ASN A 37 -3.85 3.51 9.02
CA ASN A 37 -3.81 2.84 10.32
C ASN A 37 -2.47 2.97 11.04
N ASN A 38 -1.36 3.07 10.30
CA ASN A 38 0.00 2.97 10.87
C ASN A 38 0.86 4.22 10.63
N GLY A 39 0.30 5.26 10.00
CA GLY A 39 1.03 6.45 9.59
C GLY A 39 1.74 6.30 8.23
N CYS A 40 2.23 7.42 7.71
CA CYS A 40 2.92 7.45 6.42
C CYS A 40 4.39 7.05 6.58
N PRO A 41 4.82 5.90 6.02
CA PRO A 41 6.22 5.49 6.10
C PRO A 41 7.10 6.36 5.19
N LYS A 42 8.39 6.48 5.54
CA LYS A 42 9.39 7.14 4.69
C LYS A 42 9.78 6.30 3.47
N VAL A 43 9.82 4.97 3.62
CA VAL A 43 10.19 4.02 2.58
C VAL A 43 9.22 2.85 2.62
N ILE A 44 8.78 2.39 1.44
CA ILE A 44 7.94 1.18 1.29
C ILE A 44 8.70 0.20 0.41
N ASN A 45 8.99 -0.98 0.96
CA ASN A 45 9.55 -2.10 0.20
C ASN A 45 8.41 -2.95 -0.35
N ILE A 46 8.47 -3.28 -1.64
CA ILE A 46 7.47 -4.12 -2.31
C ILE A 46 8.14 -5.25 -3.09
N ASP A 47 7.37 -6.30 -3.35
CA ASP A 47 7.74 -7.31 -4.34
C ASP A 47 7.75 -6.71 -5.77
N LYS A 48 8.18 -7.50 -6.76
CA LYS A 48 8.22 -7.08 -8.18
C LYS A 48 6.82 -6.99 -8.83
N SER A 49 5.73 -6.94 -8.06
CA SER A 49 4.40 -6.98 -8.63
C SER A 49 3.96 -5.62 -9.21
N GLY A 50 3.44 -5.66 -10.43
CA GLY A 50 2.90 -4.47 -11.09
C GLY A 50 1.74 -3.83 -10.34
N ALA A 51 0.95 -4.61 -9.60
CA ALA A 51 -0.15 -4.07 -8.81
C ALA A 51 0.32 -3.17 -7.67
N ASN A 52 1.35 -3.59 -6.92
CA ASN A 52 1.92 -2.81 -5.82
C ASN A 52 2.62 -1.54 -6.34
N ARG A 53 3.39 -1.67 -7.43
CA ARG A 53 4.05 -0.53 -8.09
C ARG A 53 3.04 0.54 -8.52
N GLU A 54 1.93 0.14 -9.16
CA GLU A 54 0.91 1.08 -9.63
C GLU A 54 0.09 1.69 -8.48
N ALA A 55 -0.13 0.95 -7.38
CA ALA A 55 -0.74 1.47 -6.17
C ALA A 55 0.10 2.60 -5.55
N ILE A 56 1.41 2.39 -5.38
CA ILE A 56 2.33 3.40 -4.84
C ILE A 56 2.44 4.61 -5.76
N ARG A 57 2.57 4.39 -7.07
CA ARG A 57 2.60 5.49 -8.06
C ARG A 57 1.35 6.37 -7.93
N THR A 58 0.17 5.74 -7.90
CA THR A 58 -1.11 6.45 -7.79
C THR A 58 -1.19 7.25 -6.49
N TYR A 59 -0.80 6.65 -5.37
CA TYR A 59 -0.77 7.30 -4.07
C TYR A 59 0.12 8.55 -4.07
N ASN A 60 1.37 8.41 -4.53
CA ASN A 60 2.32 9.51 -4.57
C ASN A 60 1.88 10.66 -5.49
N THR A 61 1.32 10.34 -6.67
CA THR A 61 0.80 11.36 -7.60
C THR A 61 -0.34 12.16 -6.97
N ARG A 62 -1.24 11.51 -6.22
CA ARG A 62 -2.35 12.20 -5.53
C ARG A 62 -1.84 13.10 -4.41
N ARG A 63 -0.97 12.57 -3.55
CA ARG A 63 -0.36 13.31 -2.44
C ARG A 63 0.44 14.53 -2.92
N PHE A 64 1.15 14.40 -4.03
CA PHE A 64 1.89 15.53 -4.61
C PHE A 64 0.97 16.64 -5.13
N LYS A 65 -0.21 16.29 -5.66
CA LYS A 65 -1.21 17.29 -6.09
C LYS A 65 -1.83 18.00 -4.89
N GLU A 66 -2.14 17.27 -3.82
CA GLU A 66 -2.69 17.85 -2.59
C GLU A 66 -1.74 18.88 -1.95
N ASN A 67 -0.43 18.61 -1.96
CA ASN A 67 0.57 19.53 -1.40
C ASN A 67 0.83 20.79 -2.25
N LYS A 68 0.27 20.87 -3.46
CA LYS A 68 0.42 22.03 -4.36
C LYS A 68 -0.78 22.98 -4.32
N ASN A 69 -1.84 22.59 -3.64
CA ASN A 69 -3.03 23.39 -3.41
C ASN A 69 -2.94 24.06 -2.04
#